data_AF-A0A357T2K4-F1
#
_entry.id   AF-A0A357T2K4-F1
#
_cell.length_a   1.000
_cell.length_b   1.000
_cell.length_c   1.000
_cell.angle_alpha   90.00
_cell.angle_beta   90.00
_cell.angle_gamma   90.00
#
_symmetry.space_group_name_H-M   'P 1'
#
loop_
_entity.id
_entity.type
_entity.pdbx_description
1 polymer ?
#
loop_
_entity_poly.entity_id
_entity_poly.type
_entity_poly.pdbx_seq_one_letter_code
_entity_poly.pdbx_strand_id
1 'polypeptide(L)'
;MGVALTARGNTLFLSGANEKVNQTLEVLEQLRNQAEKGVILGPHEIRYTLDVLTRGDENKTEEENFADTPIQITSRGKRIAPRTLGQKKYIEAIRDHVLTLGIGPAGTGKTYLAVTMAVSALQSKQVNRLVLTRPAVEAGEKLGFLPGDLQEKVDPYLRPLTDALFDILGTELYQRYMERRIIEIAPLAYMRGRTLEDSFIILDEAQNTTSEQMKMFLTRMGWGSKVVVTGDITQMDLPRGQASGLVDAAEVLQDVS
;
A
#
# COMPACT_ATOMS: atom_id res chain seq x y z
N MET A 1 -4.97 25.96 4.02
CA MET A 1 -4.25 27.01 4.79
C MET A 1 -5.03 28.31 4.97
N GLY A 2 -6.03 28.65 4.16
CA GLY A 2 -6.84 29.87 4.40
C GLY A 2 -6.09 31.18 4.09
N VAL A 3 -5.13 31.13 3.17
CA VAL A 3 -4.37 32.26 2.62
C VAL A 3 -4.80 32.43 1.17
N ALA A 4 -5.07 33.67 0.75
CA ALA A 4 -5.30 34.01 -0.65
C ALA A 4 -3.95 34.16 -1.37
N LEU A 5 -3.78 33.44 -2.47
CA LEU A 5 -2.57 33.44 -3.29
C LEU A 5 -2.90 33.98 -4.68
N THR A 6 -2.16 34.99 -5.13
CA THR A 6 -2.31 35.58 -6.47
C THR A 6 -0.96 35.66 -7.16
N ALA A 7 -0.86 35.15 -8.40
CA ALA A 7 0.37 35.23 -9.19
C ALA A 7 0.30 36.39 -10.20
N ARG A 8 1.37 37.19 -10.31
CA ARG A 8 1.57 38.16 -11.40
C ARG A 8 3.00 38.06 -11.92
N GLY A 9 3.16 37.53 -13.13
CA GLY A 9 4.48 37.24 -13.68
C GLY A 9 5.26 36.30 -12.76
N ASN A 10 6.47 36.70 -12.36
CA ASN A 10 7.33 35.95 -11.44
C ASN A 10 7.11 36.33 -9.96
N THR A 11 6.06 37.06 -9.63
CA THR A 11 5.76 37.49 -8.25
C THR A 11 4.51 36.79 -7.73
N LEU A 12 4.62 36.18 -6.54
CA LEU A 12 3.50 35.61 -5.80
C LEU A 12 3.10 36.56 -4.67
N PHE A 13 1.82 36.91 -4.61
CA PHE A 13 1.22 37.72 -3.55
C PHE A 13 0.44 36.81 -2.61
N LEU A 14 0.75 36.88 -1.32
CA LEU A 14 0.09 36.14 -0.24
C LEU A 14 -0.68 37.11 0.65
N SER A 15 -1.94 36.81 0.95
CA SER A 15 -2.78 37.62 1.85
C SER A 15 -3.57 36.73 2.81
N GLY A 16 -3.54 37.05 4.10
CA GLY A 16 -4.17 36.27 5.16
C GLY A 16 -3.59 36.60 6.54
N ALA A 17 -3.84 35.76 7.53
CA ALA A 17 -3.24 35.91 8.85
C ALA A 17 -1.72 35.68 8.79
N ASN A 18 -0.93 36.53 9.46
CA ASN A 18 0.54 36.52 9.38
C ASN A 18 1.16 35.13 9.60
N GLU A 19 0.71 34.40 10.61
CA GLU A 19 1.22 33.05 10.91
C GLU A 19 0.98 32.07 9.75
N LYS A 20 -0.21 32.12 9.14
CA LYS A 20 -0.57 31.29 7.98
C LYS A 20 0.14 31.72 6.71
N VAL A 21 0.38 33.02 6.54
CA VAL A 21 1.17 33.57 5.42
C VAL A 21 2.61 33.08 5.51
N ASN A 22 3.23 33.13 6.70
CA ASN A 22 4.59 32.62 6.93
C ASN A 22 4.69 31.12 6.65
N GLN A 23 3.75 30.31 7.15
CA GLN A 23 3.70 28.87 6.83
C GLN A 23 3.55 28.61 5.32
N THR A 24 2.71 29.40 4.64
CA THR A 24 2.52 29.27 3.18
C THR A 24 3.78 29.68 2.43
N LEU A 25 4.51 30.68 2.91
CA LEU A 25 5.78 31.11 2.33
C LEU A 25 6.85 30.02 2.44
N GLU A 26 6.99 29.39 3.60
CA GLU A 26 7.93 28.26 3.80
C GLU A 26 7.63 27.10 2.83
N VAL A 27 6.35 26.76 2.62
CA VAL A 27 5.93 25.74 1.65
C VAL A 27 6.37 26.12 0.24
N LEU A 28 6.13 27.36 -0.17
CA LEU A 28 6.47 27.83 -1.52
C LEU A 28 7.97 27.86 -1.76
N GLU A 29 8.77 28.23 -0.76
CA GLU A 29 10.24 28.19 -0.86
C GLU A 29 10.76 26.76 -0.98
N GLN A 30 10.21 25.81 -0.21
CA GLN A 30 10.59 24.39 -0.34
C GLN A 30 10.21 23.82 -1.71
N LEU A 31 9.01 24.13 -2.22
CA LEU A 31 8.59 23.73 -3.56
C LEU A 31 9.50 24.33 -4.64
N ARG A 32 9.88 25.60 -4.51
CA ARG A 32 10.84 26.25 -5.41
C ARG A 32 12.19 25.52 -5.40
N ASN A 33 12.74 25.23 -4.22
CA ASN A 33 14.02 24.54 -4.09
C ASN A 33 13.97 23.11 -4.68
N GLN A 34 12.84 22.41 -4.56
CA GLN A 34 12.63 21.10 -5.21
C GLN A 34 12.60 21.24 -6.73
N ALA A 35 11.88 22.24 -7.27
CA ALA A 35 11.85 22.49 -8.71
C ALA A 35 13.23 22.85 -9.27
N GLU A 36 14.02 23.65 -8.55
CA GLU A 36 15.41 23.99 -8.93
C GLU A 36 16.32 22.75 -8.99
N LYS A 37 16.05 21.73 -8.16
CA LYS A 37 16.73 20.42 -8.20
C LYS A 37 16.20 19.48 -9.29
N GLY A 38 15.29 19.93 -10.15
CA GLY A 38 14.73 19.15 -11.26
C GLY A 38 13.56 18.26 -10.88
N VAL A 39 12.98 18.42 -9.69
CA VAL A 39 11.77 17.68 -9.28
C VAL A 39 10.56 18.25 -10.03
N ILE A 40 9.77 17.38 -10.67
CA ILE A 40 8.52 17.76 -11.33
C ILE A 40 7.46 17.96 -10.24
N LEU A 41 7.00 19.19 -10.05
CA LEU A 41 5.98 19.52 -9.06
C LEU A 41 4.59 19.19 -9.59
N GLY A 42 3.97 18.13 -9.06
CA GLY A 42 2.57 17.79 -9.26
C GLY A 42 1.71 18.03 -8.01
N PRO A 43 0.41 17.72 -8.08
CA PRO A 43 -0.50 17.82 -6.94
C PRO A 43 -0.06 17.02 -5.71
N HIS A 44 0.73 15.96 -5.93
CA HIS A 44 1.28 15.09 -4.89
C HIS A 44 2.44 15.76 -4.14
N GLU A 45 3.41 16.33 -4.85
CA GLU A 45 4.60 17.01 -4.29
C GLU A 45 4.18 18.25 -3.49
N ILE A 46 3.17 18.97 -3.99
CA ILE A 46 2.55 20.10 -3.30
C ILE A 46 1.92 19.64 -1.99
N ARG A 47 1.13 18.56 -2.01
CA ARG A 47 0.45 18.04 -0.82
C ARG A 47 1.44 17.52 0.23
N TYR A 48 2.49 16.82 -0.21
CA TYR A 48 3.55 16.36 0.66
C TYR A 48 4.26 17.51 1.38
N THR A 49 4.65 18.56 0.64
CA THR A 49 5.33 19.72 1.23
C THR A 49 4.41 20.47 2.22
N LEU A 50 3.11 20.55 1.93
CA LEU A 50 2.11 21.07 2.86
C LEU A 50 1.98 20.21 4.13
N ASP A 51 1.94 18.89 3.99
CA ASP A 51 1.78 17.96 5.12
C ASP A 51 3.02 17.95 6.04
N VAL A 52 4.23 18.09 5.49
CA VAL A 52 5.47 18.15 6.26
C VAL A 52 5.53 19.41 7.12
N LEU A 53 5.15 20.57 6.58
CA LEU A 53 5.26 21.86 7.27
C LEU A 53 4.10 22.14 8.23
N THR A 54 2.90 21.62 7.96
CA THR A 54 1.74 21.83 8.84
C THR A 54 1.77 20.99 10.12
N ARG A 55 2.58 19.93 10.17
CA ARG A 55 2.61 19.00 11.30
C ARG A 55 3.64 19.33 12.39
N GLY A 56 4.40 20.43 12.27
CA GLY A 56 5.21 21.03 13.34
C GLY A 56 5.98 20.08 14.25
N ASP A 57 7.25 19.77 13.89
CA ASP A 57 8.32 19.09 14.65
C ASP A 57 7.99 17.66 15.20
N GLU A 58 8.76 16.60 14.88
CA GLU A 58 9.96 16.21 15.65
C GLU A 58 11.05 15.45 14.85
N ASN A 59 10.86 15.14 13.55
CA ASN A 59 11.88 14.39 12.78
C ASN A 59 12.59 15.25 11.73
N LYS A 60 13.11 16.41 12.14
CA LYS A 60 14.06 17.21 11.36
C LYS A 60 15.50 16.75 11.63
N THR A 61 15.84 15.53 11.24
CA THR A 61 17.24 15.11 11.03
C THR A 61 17.24 13.91 10.13
N GLU A 62 17.18 14.18 8.84
CA GLU A 62 17.98 13.55 7.79
C GLU A 62 17.47 14.14 6.48
N GLU A 63 18.39 14.56 5.62
CA GLU A 63 18.09 14.80 4.22
C GLU A 63 17.70 13.44 3.60
N GLU A 64 16.49 12.96 3.87
CA GLU A 64 16.04 11.66 3.38
C GLU A 64 15.65 11.80 1.91
N ASN A 65 16.65 11.69 1.05
CA ASN A 65 16.43 11.23 -0.31
C ASN A 65 15.79 9.83 -0.21
N PHE A 66 14.46 9.77 -0.17
CA PHE A 66 13.74 8.49 -0.17
C PHE A 66 14.13 7.59 -1.37
N ALA A 67 14.71 8.19 -2.43
CA ALA A 67 15.26 7.52 -3.60
C ALA A 67 16.59 6.78 -3.39
N ASP A 68 17.34 7.04 -2.30
CA ASP A 68 18.71 6.54 -2.13
C ASP A 68 18.77 5.06 -1.71
N THR A 69 17.71 4.53 -1.07
CA THR A 69 17.62 3.09 -0.76
C THR A 69 16.38 2.47 -1.39
N PRO A 70 16.45 2.03 -2.67
CA PRO A 70 15.33 1.35 -3.31
C PRO A 70 15.03 0.03 -2.60
N ILE A 71 13.74 -0.26 -2.44
CA ILE A 71 13.25 -1.55 -1.94
C ILE A 71 13.59 -2.66 -2.94
N GLN A 72 13.38 -2.35 -4.22
CA GLN A 72 13.50 -3.24 -5.37
C GLN A 72 13.81 -2.44 -6.63
N ILE A 73 14.38 -3.13 -7.61
CA ILE A 73 14.53 -2.63 -8.98
C ILE A 73 13.74 -3.58 -9.87
N THR A 74 12.80 -3.04 -10.64
CA THR A 74 11.98 -3.88 -11.52
C THR A 74 12.80 -4.53 -12.63
N SER A 75 12.23 -5.53 -13.29
CA SER A 75 12.76 -6.13 -14.52
C SER A 75 13.14 -5.11 -15.61
N ARG A 76 12.52 -3.92 -15.60
CA ARG A 76 12.77 -2.82 -16.55
C ARG A 76 13.75 -1.77 -16.03
N GLY A 77 14.40 -2.00 -14.89
CA GLY A 77 15.38 -1.08 -14.28
C GLY A 77 14.78 0.07 -13.48
N LYS A 78 13.45 0.10 -13.29
CA LYS A 78 12.78 1.15 -12.49
C LYS A 78 13.04 0.89 -11.00
N ARG A 79 13.58 1.89 -10.31
CA ARG A 79 13.75 1.85 -8.85
C ARG A 79 12.41 2.06 -8.15
N ILE A 80 12.05 1.14 -7.25
CA ILE A 80 10.87 1.26 -6.38
C ILE A 80 11.37 1.67 -5.00
N ALA A 81 10.95 2.84 -4.55
CA ALA A 81 11.33 3.42 -3.27
C ALA A 81 10.12 4.16 -2.67
N PRO A 82 10.06 4.35 -1.33
CA PRO A 82 9.05 5.20 -0.73
C PRO A 82 9.10 6.60 -1.35
N ARG A 83 7.94 7.24 -1.45
CA ARG A 83 7.78 8.63 -1.93
C ARG A 83 7.28 9.57 -0.85
N THR A 84 6.84 9.03 0.27
CA THR A 84 6.33 9.78 1.41
C THR A 84 6.82 9.15 2.71
N LEU A 85 6.83 9.94 3.78
CA LEU A 85 7.16 9.46 5.12
C LEU A 85 6.21 8.32 5.57
N GLY A 86 4.93 8.41 5.23
CA GLY A 86 3.96 7.35 5.53
C GLY A 86 4.30 6.03 4.84
N GLN A 87 4.75 6.09 3.58
CA GLN A 87 5.23 4.90 2.86
C GLN A 87 6.51 4.33 3.48
N LYS A 88 7.45 5.20 3.88
CA LYS A 88 8.66 4.77 4.59
C LYS A 88 8.32 4.01 5.88
N LYS A 89 7.49 4.62 6.74
CA LYS A 89 7.01 3.99 7.98
C LYS A 89 6.30 2.67 7.72
N TYR A 90 5.48 2.60 6.66
CA TYR A 90 4.79 1.37 6.27
C TYR A 90 5.76 0.26 5.85
N ILE A 91 6.79 0.59 5.06
CA ILE A 91 7.84 -0.36 4.65
C ILE A 91 8.64 -0.86 5.86
N GLU A 92 9.00 0.04 6.78
CA GLU A 92 9.69 -0.30 8.03
C GLU A 92 8.83 -1.22 8.89
N ALA A 93 7.54 -0.90 9.07
CA ALA A 93 6.61 -1.75 9.79
C ALA A 93 6.56 -3.18 9.21
N ILE A 94 6.52 -3.32 7.88
CA ILE A 94 6.56 -4.63 7.20
C ILE A 94 7.88 -5.39 7.47
N ARG A 95 9.02 -4.68 7.52
CA ARG A 95 10.33 -5.30 7.81
C ARG A 95 10.39 -5.81 9.23
N ASP A 96 9.90 -5.02 10.17
CA ASP A 96 10.17 -5.24 11.60
C ASP A 96 9.12 -6.14 12.26
N HIS A 97 7.90 -6.20 11.72
CA HIS A 97 6.80 -6.95 12.32
C HIS A 97 6.42 -8.19 11.50
N VAL A 98 5.83 -9.16 12.19
CA VAL A 98 5.29 -10.38 11.56
C VAL A 98 3.95 -10.08 10.88
N LEU A 99 3.12 -9.23 11.48
CA LEU A 99 1.84 -8.78 10.95
C LEU A 99 1.86 -7.25 10.79
N THR A 100 1.42 -6.74 9.65
CA THR A 100 1.26 -5.30 9.42
C THR A 100 -0.10 -5.00 8.81
N LEU A 101 -0.83 -4.04 9.40
CA LEU A 101 -2.10 -3.52 8.86
C LEU A 101 -1.84 -2.19 8.13
N GLY A 102 -1.86 -2.22 6.80
CA GLY A 102 -1.73 -1.05 5.92
C GLY A 102 -3.09 -0.43 5.59
N ILE A 103 -3.59 0.44 6.47
CA ILE A 103 -4.90 1.10 6.31
C ILE A 103 -4.71 2.52 5.76
N GLY A 104 -5.36 2.83 4.65
CA GLY A 104 -5.35 4.19 4.09
C GLY A 104 -6.12 4.30 2.78
N PRO A 105 -6.28 5.51 2.23
CA PRO A 105 -7.07 5.72 1.02
C PRO A 105 -6.48 5.04 -0.22
N ALA A 106 -7.30 4.80 -1.24
CA ALA A 106 -6.83 4.37 -2.56
C ALA A 106 -5.78 5.32 -3.15
N GLY A 107 -4.89 4.78 -3.98
CA GLY A 107 -3.82 5.56 -4.64
C GLY A 107 -2.61 5.87 -3.75
N THR A 108 -2.58 5.46 -2.49
CA THR A 108 -1.43 5.65 -1.58
C THR A 108 -0.29 4.64 -1.77
N GLY A 109 -0.50 3.62 -2.62
CA GLY A 109 0.52 2.61 -2.95
C GLY A 109 0.63 1.45 -1.95
N LYS A 110 -0.25 1.35 -0.95
CA LYS A 110 -0.25 0.30 0.09
C LYS A 110 -0.09 -1.13 -0.45
N THR A 111 -0.91 -1.53 -1.43
CA THR A 111 -0.86 -2.86 -2.04
C THR A 111 0.41 -3.04 -2.88
N TYR A 112 0.75 -2.06 -3.73
CA TYR A 112 1.93 -2.14 -4.58
C TYR A 112 3.23 -2.24 -3.77
N LEU A 113 3.36 -1.47 -2.69
CA LEU A 113 4.50 -1.55 -1.78
C LEU A 113 4.54 -2.87 -1.01
N ALA A 114 3.39 -3.41 -0.58
CA ALA A 114 3.33 -4.74 0.03
C ALA A 114 3.86 -5.83 -0.93
N VAL A 115 3.41 -5.81 -2.19
CA VAL A 115 3.87 -6.76 -3.23
C VAL A 115 5.37 -6.57 -3.49
N THR A 116 5.84 -5.32 -3.54
CA THR A 116 7.26 -5.01 -3.69
C THR A 116 8.09 -5.60 -2.55
N MET A 117 7.64 -5.44 -1.31
CA MET A 117 8.28 -6.01 -0.13
C MET A 117 8.27 -7.54 -0.14
N ALA A 118 7.15 -8.14 -0.56
CA ALA A 118 7.02 -9.59 -0.70
C ALA A 118 8.01 -10.16 -1.70
N VAL A 119 8.10 -9.58 -2.91
CA VAL A 119 9.08 -9.98 -3.93
C VAL A 119 10.51 -9.82 -3.40
N SER A 120 10.79 -8.74 -2.67
CA SER A 120 12.11 -8.53 -2.05
C SER A 120 12.46 -9.61 -1.04
N ALA A 121 11.53 -9.97 -0.16
CA ALA A 121 11.69 -11.05 0.81
C ALA A 121 11.91 -12.41 0.13
N LEU A 122 11.19 -12.70 -0.97
CA LEU A 122 11.37 -13.93 -1.74
C LEU A 122 12.76 -14.00 -2.40
N GLN A 123 13.18 -12.94 -3.10
CA GLN A 123 14.45 -12.92 -3.81
C GLN A 123 15.66 -12.94 -2.87
N SER A 124 15.52 -12.34 -1.68
CA SER A 124 16.51 -12.40 -0.61
C SER A 124 16.45 -13.69 0.22
N LYS A 125 15.57 -14.64 -0.16
CA LYS A 125 15.38 -15.95 0.50
C LYS A 125 14.96 -15.85 1.98
N GLN A 126 14.31 -14.76 2.37
CA GLN A 126 13.68 -14.63 3.70
C GLN A 126 12.41 -15.46 3.79
N VAL A 127 11.73 -15.67 2.66
CA VAL A 127 10.57 -16.55 2.51
C VAL A 127 10.76 -17.41 1.27
N ASN A 128 10.04 -18.54 1.22
CA ASN A 128 10.08 -19.50 0.12
C ASN A 128 8.89 -19.35 -0.84
N ARG A 129 7.81 -18.70 -0.40
CA ARG A 129 6.55 -18.58 -1.16
C ARG A 129 5.88 -17.22 -0.95
N LEU A 130 5.19 -16.74 -1.97
CA LEU A 130 4.25 -15.63 -1.89
C LEU A 130 2.82 -16.14 -1.98
N VAL A 131 1.95 -15.71 -1.09
CA VAL A 131 0.52 -16.02 -1.12
C VAL A 131 -0.25 -14.71 -1.11
N LEU A 132 -0.85 -14.35 -2.24
CA LEU A 132 -1.61 -13.12 -2.39
C LEU A 132 -3.09 -13.46 -2.49
N THR A 133 -3.90 -12.82 -1.67
CA THR A 133 -5.32 -13.11 -1.60
C THR A 133 -6.15 -11.86 -1.46
N ARG A 134 -7.39 -11.95 -1.91
CA ARG A 134 -8.39 -10.90 -1.87
C ARG A 134 -9.75 -11.53 -1.53
N PRO A 135 -10.60 -10.91 -0.70
CA PRO A 135 -11.96 -11.39 -0.52
C PRO A 135 -12.71 -11.30 -1.85
N ALA A 136 -13.55 -12.29 -2.13
CA ALA A 136 -14.52 -12.17 -3.20
C ALA A 136 -15.61 -11.21 -2.73
N VAL A 137 -15.77 -10.10 -3.44
CA VAL A 137 -16.75 -9.06 -3.11
C VAL A 137 -17.68 -8.95 -4.30
N GLU A 138 -18.97 -9.15 -4.06
CA GLU A 138 -20.00 -8.91 -5.07
C GLU A 138 -20.19 -7.39 -5.19
N ALA A 139 -19.32 -6.73 -5.95
CA ALA A 139 -19.44 -5.31 -6.26
C ALA A 139 -20.62 -5.07 -7.20
N GLY A 140 -21.85 -5.17 -6.67
CA GLY A 140 -23.10 -4.94 -7.39
C GLY A 140 -23.53 -6.04 -8.37
N GLU A 141 -22.63 -6.95 -8.77
CA GLU A 141 -22.93 -8.14 -9.57
C GLU A 141 -22.71 -9.40 -8.73
N LYS A 142 -23.70 -10.29 -8.65
CA LYS A 142 -23.46 -11.59 -7.99
C LYS A 142 -22.42 -12.35 -8.80
N LEU A 143 -21.44 -12.97 -8.13
CA LEU A 143 -20.40 -13.77 -8.79
C LEU A 143 -21.02 -14.84 -9.73
N GLY A 144 -22.25 -15.26 -9.45
CA GLY A 144 -23.06 -16.15 -10.29
C GLY A 144 -23.40 -15.61 -11.70
N PHE A 145 -23.39 -14.31 -11.97
CA PHE A 145 -23.85 -13.71 -13.23
C PHE A 145 -22.74 -13.43 -14.26
N LEU A 146 -21.47 -13.41 -13.87
CA LEU A 146 -20.37 -13.30 -14.83
C LEU A 146 -20.32 -14.58 -15.68
N PRO A 147 -20.32 -14.53 -17.02
CA PRO A 147 -20.18 -15.73 -17.86
C PRO A 147 -18.79 -16.33 -17.70
N GLY A 148 -18.68 -17.66 -17.82
CA GLY A 148 -17.39 -18.36 -17.73
C GLY A 148 -17.29 -19.34 -16.55
N ASP A 149 -16.14 -20.01 -16.44
CA ASP A 149 -15.82 -20.87 -15.31
C ASP A 149 -15.58 -20.06 -14.02
N LEU A 150 -15.47 -20.73 -12.87
CA LEU A 150 -15.29 -20.03 -11.58
C LEU A 150 -14.01 -19.18 -11.55
N GLN A 151 -13.01 -19.55 -12.35
CA GLN A 151 -11.71 -18.87 -12.39
C GLN A 151 -11.80 -17.59 -13.22
N GLU A 152 -12.43 -17.65 -14.39
CA GLU A 152 -12.72 -16.49 -15.26
C GLU A 152 -13.54 -15.40 -14.54
N LYS A 153 -14.38 -15.80 -13.58
CA LYS A 153 -15.20 -14.88 -12.76
C LYS A 153 -14.41 -14.20 -11.63
N VAL A 154 -13.36 -14.84 -11.12
CA VAL A 154 -12.55 -14.34 -9.98
C VAL A 154 -11.34 -13.54 -10.46
N ASP A 155 -10.83 -13.86 -11.64
CA ASP A 155 -9.67 -13.23 -12.28
C ASP A 155 -9.70 -11.69 -12.31
N PRO A 156 -10.85 -11.01 -12.59
CA PRO A 156 -10.88 -9.55 -12.59
C PRO A 156 -10.50 -8.92 -11.24
N TYR A 157 -10.86 -9.56 -10.12
CA TYR A 157 -10.59 -9.03 -8.77
C TYR A 157 -9.12 -9.19 -8.36
N LEU A 158 -8.46 -10.22 -8.88
CA LEU A 158 -7.06 -10.52 -8.58
C LEU A 158 -6.09 -9.79 -9.51
N ARG A 159 -6.59 -9.24 -10.64
CA ARG A 159 -5.79 -8.56 -11.66
C ARG A 159 -4.84 -7.48 -11.11
N PRO A 160 -5.23 -6.61 -10.16
CA PRO A 160 -4.30 -5.61 -9.61
C PRO A 160 -3.04 -6.22 -8.96
N LEU A 161 -3.18 -7.39 -8.30
CA LEU A 161 -2.06 -8.11 -7.71
C LEU A 161 -1.15 -8.71 -8.78
N THR A 162 -1.77 -9.28 -9.82
CA THR A 162 -1.08 -9.82 -10.99
C THR A 162 -0.30 -8.73 -11.74
N ASP A 163 -0.91 -7.56 -11.97
CA ASP A 163 -0.28 -6.43 -12.65
C ASP A 163 0.93 -5.89 -11.86
N ALA A 164 0.83 -5.80 -10.54
CA ALA A 164 1.94 -5.41 -9.68
C ALA A 164 3.12 -6.40 -9.78
N LEU A 165 2.85 -7.70 -9.75
CA LEU A 165 3.87 -8.73 -9.91
C LEU A 165 4.51 -8.71 -11.29
N PHE A 166 3.74 -8.49 -12.35
CA PHE A 166 4.28 -8.33 -13.70
C PHE A 166 5.18 -7.10 -13.83
N ASP A 167 4.80 -5.95 -13.26
CA ASP A 167 5.63 -4.75 -13.27
C ASP A 167 6.98 -4.99 -12.58
N ILE A 168 6.96 -5.67 -11.42
CA ILE A 168 8.16 -5.91 -10.61
C ILE A 168 9.05 -7.00 -11.22
N LEU A 169 8.51 -8.20 -11.45
CA LEU A 169 9.27 -9.39 -11.84
C LEU A 169 9.51 -9.48 -13.35
N GLY A 170 8.65 -8.84 -14.16
CA GLY A 170 8.56 -9.11 -15.59
C GLY A 170 7.87 -10.43 -15.91
N THR A 171 7.46 -10.59 -17.16
CA THR A 171 6.59 -11.68 -17.62
C THR A 171 7.19 -13.07 -17.42
N GLU A 172 8.43 -13.28 -17.88
CA GLU A 172 9.05 -14.61 -17.88
C GLU A 172 9.29 -15.15 -16.46
N LEU A 173 9.78 -14.30 -15.55
CA LEU A 173 10.06 -14.70 -14.17
C LEU A 173 8.76 -14.94 -13.39
N TYR A 174 7.76 -14.07 -13.58
CA TYR A 174 6.43 -14.26 -13.00
C TYR A 174 5.83 -15.61 -13.41
N GLN A 175 5.81 -15.93 -14.72
CA GLN A 175 5.26 -17.19 -15.22
C GLN A 175 5.97 -18.40 -14.60
N ARG A 176 7.31 -18.38 -14.56
CA ARG A 176 8.09 -19.44 -13.92
C ARG A 176 7.76 -19.62 -12.44
N TYR A 177 7.56 -18.53 -11.70
CA TYR A 177 7.21 -18.59 -10.28
C TYR A 177 5.79 -19.09 -10.05
N MET A 178 4.84 -18.75 -10.91
CA MET A 178 3.47 -19.28 -10.89
C MET A 178 3.46 -20.79 -11.19
N GLU A 179 4.13 -21.23 -12.26
CA GLU A 179 4.21 -22.65 -12.64
C GLU A 179 4.81 -23.52 -11.53
N ARG A 180 5.84 -23.01 -10.85
CA ARG A 180 6.48 -23.68 -9.71
C ARG A 180 5.73 -23.53 -8.38
N ARG A 181 4.58 -22.84 -8.37
CA ARG A 181 3.81 -22.51 -7.16
C ARG A 181 4.63 -21.80 -6.07
N ILE A 182 5.61 -21.01 -6.51
CA ILE A 182 6.35 -20.08 -5.64
C ILE A 182 5.49 -18.85 -5.38
N ILE A 183 4.72 -18.42 -6.37
CA ILE A 183 3.67 -17.41 -6.19
C ILE A 183 2.32 -18.09 -6.34
N GLU A 184 1.43 -17.80 -5.41
CA GLU A 184 0.03 -18.21 -5.46
C GLU A 184 -0.85 -16.98 -5.31
N ILE A 185 -1.78 -16.79 -6.25
CA ILE A 185 -2.80 -15.74 -6.21
C ILE A 185 -4.14 -16.45 -6.19
N ALA A 186 -4.90 -16.30 -5.11
CA ALA A 186 -6.15 -17.04 -4.93
C ALA A 186 -7.16 -16.25 -4.07
N PRO A 187 -8.48 -16.44 -4.25
CA PRO A 187 -9.46 -15.79 -3.41
C PRO A 187 -9.39 -16.28 -1.94
N LEU A 188 -9.83 -15.43 -1.00
CA LEU A 188 -9.67 -15.65 0.45
C LEU A 188 -10.19 -17.00 0.95
N ALA A 189 -11.24 -17.53 0.33
CA ALA A 189 -11.82 -18.82 0.68
C ALA A 189 -10.82 -19.99 0.59
N TYR A 190 -9.80 -19.89 -0.26
CA TYR A 190 -8.77 -20.93 -0.47
C TYR A 190 -7.75 -20.96 0.67
N MET A 191 -7.78 -20.00 1.59
CA MET A 191 -6.92 -19.98 2.77
C MET A 191 -7.42 -20.93 3.86
N ARG A 192 -8.69 -21.35 3.78
CA ARG A 192 -9.33 -22.18 4.81
C ARG A 192 -8.58 -23.51 5.00
N GLY A 193 -8.31 -23.86 6.25
CA GLY A 193 -7.67 -25.13 6.61
C GLY A 193 -6.18 -25.24 6.26
N ARG A 194 -5.56 -24.13 5.85
CA ARG A 194 -4.12 -24.10 5.55
C ARG A 194 -3.30 -23.63 6.76
N THR A 195 -2.05 -24.03 6.79
CA THR A 195 -0.99 -23.40 7.56
C THR A 195 0.04 -22.90 6.56
N LEU A 196 0.35 -21.62 6.61
CA LEU A 196 1.23 -20.95 5.66
C LEU A 196 2.56 -20.66 6.36
N GLU A 197 3.51 -21.58 6.23
CA GLU A 197 4.88 -21.45 6.74
C GLU A 197 5.83 -20.90 5.67
N ASP A 198 6.91 -20.26 6.10
CA ASP A 198 7.95 -19.66 5.25
C ASP A 198 7.38 -18.85 4.07
N SER A 199 6.28 -18.14 4.31
CA SER A 199 5.49 -17.47 3.28
C SER A 199 5.33 -15.99 3.57
N PHE A 200 5.40 -15.16 2.53
CA PHE A 200 4.95 -13.77 2.62
C PHE A 200 3.51 -13.70 2.09
N ILE A 201 2.59 -13.33 2.96
CA ILE A 201 1.16 -13.45 2.74
C ILE A 201 0.56 -12.04 2.68
N ILE A 202 -0.20 -11.75 1.63
CA ILE A 202 -0.87 -10.46 1.46
C ILE A 202 -2.38 -10.70 1.39
N LEU A 203 -3.14 -10.06 2.27
CA LEU A 203 -4.59 -9.89 2.13
C LEU A 203 -4.88 -8.47 1.64
N ASP A 204 -5.25 -8.35 0.38
CA ASP A 204 -5.63 -7.09 -0.24
C ASP A 204 -7.12 -6.82 -0.06
N GLU A 205 -7.48 -5.54 -0.01
CA GLU A 205 -8.86 -5.04 0.06
C GLU A 205 -9.64 -5.65 1.25
N ALA A 206 -8.93 -5.73 2.38
CA ALA A 206 -9.36 -6.38 3.59
C ALA A 206 -10.56 -5.71 4.26
N GLN A 207 -10.88 -4.46 3.92
CA GLN A 207 -12.10 -3.80 4.40
C GLN A 207 -13.37 -4.58 4.03
N ASN A 208 -13.29 -5.39 2.98
CA ASN A 208 -14.36 -6.24 2.49
C ASN A 208 -14.37 -7.66 3.10
N THR A 209 -13.68 -7.85 4.22
CA THR A 209 -13.75 -9.07 5.01
C THR A 209 -14.69 -8.91 6.20
N THR A 210 -15.33 -10.01 6.60
CA THR A 210 -16.02 -10.10 7.90
C THR A 210 -15.01 -10.40 9.02
N SER A 211 -15.37 -10.14 10.28
CA SER A 211 -14.54 -10.54 11.44
C SER A 211 -14.20 -12.04 11.44
N GLU A 212 -15.15 -12.89 11.03
CA GLU A 212 -14.91 -14.34 10.92
C GLU A 212 -13.88 -14.67 9.83
N GLN A 213 -13.96 -14.01 8.68
CA GLN A 213 -13.00 -14.19 7.58
C GLN A 213 -11.61 -13.67 7.96
N MET A 214 -11.53 -12.52 8.64
CA MET A 214 -10.27 -11.97 9.14
C MET A 214 -9.63 -12.91 10.17
N LYS A 215 -10.41 -13.40 11.16
CA LYS A 215 -9.93 -14.38 12.14
C LYS A 215 -9.50 -15.69 11.47
N MET A 216 -10.28 -16.17 10.51
CA MET A 216 -9.93 -17.35 9.72
C MET A 216 -8.58 -17.16 9.04
N PHE A 217 -8.37 -16.01 8.40
CA PHE A 217 -7.14 -15.66 7.69
C PHE A 217 -5.92 -15.52 8.61
N LEU A 218 -6.01 -14.69 9.65
CA LEU A 218 -4.88 -14.42 10.56
C LEU A 218 -4.39 -15.70 11.25
N THR A 219 -5.30 -16.64 11.54
CA THR A 219 -4.94 -17.95 12.14
C THR A 219 -4.33 -18.94 11.15
N ARG A 220 -4.16 -18.60 9.87
CA ARG A 220 -3.43 -19.43 8.90
C ARG A 220 -1.92 -19.16 8.90
N MET A 221 -1.48 -18.07 9.52
CA MET A 221 -0.08 -17.69 9.61
C MET A 221 0.72 -18.76 10.37
N GLY A 222 1.73 -19.32 9.71
CA GLY A 222 2.67 -20.29 10.29
C GLY A 222 4.02 -19.65 10.63
N TRP A 223 4.95 -20.49 11.10
CA TRP A 223 6.31 -20.06 11.41
C TRP A 223 7.07 -19.58 10.17
N GLY A 224 8.00 -18.64 10.37
CA GLY A 224 8.82 -18.08 9.29
C GLY A 224 8.06 -17.20 8.30
N SER A 225 6.77 -16.94 8.54
CA SER A 225 5.93 -16.16 7.64
C SER A 225 5.80 -14.70 8.05
N LYS A 226 5.48 -13.85 7.07
CA LYS A 226 5.08 -12.45 7.25
C LYS A 226 3.72 -12.22 6.63
N VAL A 227 2.88 -11.43 7.28
CA VAL A 227 1.52 -11.13 6.85
C VAL A 227 1.35 -9.62 6.70
N VAL A 228 0.86 -9.19 5.55
CA VAL A 228 0.47 -7.81 5.31
C VAL A 228 -0.99 -7.77 4.92
N VAL A 229 -1.79 -7.05 5.69
CA VAL A 229 -3.21 -6.82 5.41
C VAL A 229 -3.35 -5.38 4.93
N THR A 230 -3.96 -5.16 3.78
CA THR A 230 -4.14 -3.81 3.23
C THR A 230 -5.61 -3.53 2.97
N GLY A 231 -6.03 -2.28 3.16
CA GLY A 231 -7.41 -1.89 2.89
C GLY A 231 -7.67 -0.40 3.01
N ASP A 232 -8.87 -0.02 2.58
CA ASP A 232 -9.39 1.35 2.66
C ASP A 232 -10.75 1.32 3.35
N ILE A 233 -10.79 1.71 4.62
CA ILE A 233 -12.04 1.74 5.42
C ILE A 233 -13.10 2.70 4.87
N THR A 234 -12.73 3.61 3.95
CA THR A 234 -13.69 4.50 3.29
C THR A 234 -14.41 3.85 2.09
N GLN A 235 -13.93 2.68 1.64
CA GLN A 235 -14.45 1.94 0.48
C GLN A 235 -14.91 0.53 0.90
N MET A 236 -15.84 0.48 1.85
CA MET A 236 -16.46 -0.78 2.29
C MET A 236 -17.63 -1.16 1.39
N ASP A 237 -17.53 -2.34 0.78
CA ASP A 237 -18.56 -2.94 -0.09
C ASP A 237 -19.35 -4.06 0.62
N LEU A 238 -19.21 -4.18 1.94
CA LEU A 238 -19.94 -5.16 2.74
C LEU A 238 -21.44 -4.84 2.78
N PRO A 239 -22.32 -5.86 2.88
CA PRO A 239 -23.74 -5.66 3.12
C PRO A 239 -24.00 -4.75 4.32
N ARG A 240 -25.02 -3.88 4.20
CA ARG A 240 -25.38 -2.93 5.26
C ARG A 240 -25.59 -3.64 6.60
N GLY A 241 -24.92 -3.13 7.63
CA GLY A 241 -25.01 -3.64 9.01
C GLY A 241 -23.94 -4.68 9.37
N GLN A 242 -23.11 -5.11 8.42
CA GLN A 242 -21.99 -5.99 8.70
C GLN A 242 -20.73 -5.18 9.06
N ALA A 243 -20.13 -5.49 10.21
CA ALA A 243 -18.86 -4.90 10.62
C ALA A 243 -17.70 -5.44 9.76
N SER A 244 -16.76 -4.56 9.43
CA SER A 244 -15.54 -4.94 8.71
C SER A 244 -14.56 -5.61 9.66
N GLY A 245 -14.07 -6.79 9.26
CA GLY A 245 -13.04 -7.52 9.99
C GLY A 245 -11.70 -6.77 10.04
N LEU A 246 -11.43 -5.88 9.09
CA LEU A 246 -10.24 -5.02 9.12
C LEU A 246 -10.31 -4.00 10.25
N VAL A 247 -11.48 -3.37 10.46
CA VAL A 247 -11.69 -2.39 11.52
C VAL A 247 -11.60 -3.08 12.88
N ASP A 248 -12.30 -4.21 13.03
CA ASP A 248 -12.28 -5.04 14.24
C ASP A 248 -10.85 -5.51 14.58
N ALA A 249 -10.10 -6.03 13.59
CA ALA A 249 -8.70 -6.43 13.82
C ALA A 249 -7.79 -5.26 14.20
N ALA A 250 -8.00 -4.06 13.62
CA ALA A 250 -7.22 -2.89 13.98
C ALA A 250 -7.47 -2.45 15.43
N GLU A 251 -8.71 -2.56 15.92
CA GLU A 251 -9.05 -2.27 17.32
C GLU A 251 -8.48 -3.33 18.28
N VAL A 252 -8.69 -4.62 17.97
CA VAL A 252 -8.29 -5.74 18.84
C VAL A 252 -6.76 -5.86 18.96
N LEU A 253 -6.02 -5.56 17.88
CA LEU A 253 -4.57 -5.74 17.82
C LEU A 253 -3.80 -4.46 18.16
N GLN A 254 -4.48 -3.39 18.58
CA GLN A 254 -3.84 -2.09 18.83
C GLN A 254 -2.73 -2.15 19.88
N ASP A 255 -2.87 -3.03 20.88
CA ASP A 255 -1.92 -3.17 21.99
C ASP A 255 -0.97 -4.38 21.83
N VAL A 256 -1.00 -5.06 20.68
CA VAL A 256 -0.13 -6.20 20.40
C VAL A 256 1.12 -5.71 19.67
N SER A 257 2.27 -5.81 20.33
CA SER A 257 3.60 -5.44 19.79
C SER A 257 4.28 -6.60 19.09
#